data_AF-A0A1F6BLP7-F1
#
_entry.id   AF-A0A1F6BLP7-F1
#
_cell.length_a   1.000
_cell.length_b   1.000
_cell.length_c   1.000
_cell.angle_alpha   90.00
_cell.angle_beta   90.00
_cell.angle_gamma   90.00
#
_symmetry.space_group_name_H-M   'P 1'
#
loop_
_entity.id
_entity.type
_entity.pdbx_description
1 polymer ?
#
loop_
_entity_poly.entity_id
_entity_poly.type
_entity_poly.pdbx_seq_one_letter_code
_entity_poly.pdbx_strand_id
1 'polypeptide(L)' 'MIPESEKKILDALEKILKVLSLQIAPGKGLTEKAVLLKTVGLDNKTIAEVLNTSPATIRTLTTNFREKAKKLI' A
#
# COMPACT_ATOMS: atom_id res chain seq x y z
N MET A 1 8.35 -8.31 -24.66
CA MET A 1 7.82 -9.58 -24.15
C MET A 1 8.66 -9.96 -22.95
N ILE A 2 8.07 -9.98 -21.76
CA ILE A 2 8.80 -10.24 -20.51
C ILE A 2 9.10 -11.74 -20.46
N PRO A 3 10.35 -12.17 -20.20
CA PRO A 3 10.68 -13.57 -19.97
C PRO A 3 9.80 -14.21 -18.90
N GLU A 4 9.41 -15.48 -19.09
CA GLU A 4 8.54 -16.22 -18.15
C GLU A 4 9.15 -16.29 -16.73
N SER A 5 10.49 -16.32 -16.62
CA SER A 5 11.21 -16.24 -15.35
C SER A 5 10.98 -14.90 -14.63
N GLU A 6 11.03 -13.79 -15.35
CA GLU A 6 10.76 -12.46 -14.80
C GLU A 6 9.30 -12.32 -14.34
N LYS A 7 8.37 -12.90 -15.09
CA LYS A 7 6.95 -12.93 -14.69
C LYS A 7 6.75 -13.66 -13.35
N LYS A 8 7.39 -14.82 -13.18
CA LYS A 8 7.35 -15.57 -11.91
C LYS A 8 7.94 -14.80 -10.73
N ILE A 9 9.01 -14.03 -10.97
CA ILE A 9 9.62 -13.16 -9.96
C ILE A 9 8.66 -12.03 -9.58
N LEU A 10 8.04 -11.37 -10.56
CA LEU A 10 7.04 -10.33 -10.31
C LEU A 10 5.85 -10.85 -9.50
N ASP A 11 5.32 -12.02 -9.86
CA ASP A 11 4.22 -12.66 -9.13
C ASP A 11 4.61 -12.97 -7.67
N ALA A 12 5.85 -13.41 -7.43
CA ALA A 12 6.35 -13.68 -6.08
C ALA A 12 6.52 -12.39 -5.26
N LEU A 13 7.06 -11.33 -5.87
CA LEU A 13 7.20 -10.01 -5.23
C LEU A 13 5.84 -9.40 -4.89
N GLU A 14 4.85 -9.55 -5.76
CA GLU A 14 3.48 -9.07 -5.50
C GLU A 14 2.85 -9.80 -4.31
N LYS A 15 3.03 -11.12 -4.21
CA LYS A 15 2.58 -11.91 -3.05
C LYS A 15 3.28 -11.49 -1.76
N ILE A 16 4.59 -11.24 -1.80
CA ILE A 16 5.37 -10.75 -0.64
C ILE A 16 4.85 -9.38 -0.20
N LEU A 17 4.62 -8.46 -1.14
CA LEU A 17 4.08 -7.14 -0.85
C LEU A 17 2.71 -7.23 -0.16
N LYS A 18 1.82 -8.12 -0.64
CA LYS A 18 0.53 -8.38 0.00
C LYS A 18 0.68 -8.93 1.43
N VAL A 19 1.60 -9.85 1.66
CA VAL A 19 1.85 -10.39 3.02
C VAL A 19 2.41 -9.32 3.95
N LEU A 20 3.43 -8.57 3.52
CA LEU A 20 4.02 -7.51 4.34
C LEU A 20 3.02 -6.40 4.65
N SER A 21 2.15 -6.08 3.71
CA SER A 21 1.13 -5.05 3.91
C SER A 21 -0.02 -5.47 4.82
N LEU A 22 -0.36 -6.76 4.89
CA LEU A 22 -1.25 -7.30 5.94
C LEU A 22 -0.64 -7.15 7.34
N GLN A 23 0.69 -7.21 7.44
CA GLN A 23 1.44 -7.02 8.68
C GLN A 23 1.72 -5.55 8.99
N ILE A 24 1.39 -4.61 8.10
CA ILE A 24 1.61 -3.20 8.37
C ILE A 24 0.71 -2.75 9.53
N ALA A 25 1.41 -2.31 10.58
CA ALA A 25 0.90 -1.55 11.69
C ALA A 25 -0.33 -2.21 12.36
N PRO A 26 -0.14 -3.38 13.00
CA PRO A 26 -1.17 -3.95 13.87
C PRO A 26 -1.63 -2.89 14.90
N GLY A 27 -2.94 -2.71 15.03
CA GLY A 27 -3.55 -1.69 15.89
C GLY A 27 -3.74 -0.30 15.28
N LYS A 28 -3.23 -0.03 14.07
CA LYS A 28 -3.46 1.25 13.37
C LYS A 28 -4.75 1.25 12.55
N GLY A 29 -5.40 2.42 12.49
CA GLY A 29 -6.62 2.63 11.70
C GLY A 29 -6.36 2.63 10.18
N LEU A 30 -7.42 2.49 9.40
CA LEU A 30 -7.34 2.41 7.93
C LEU A 30 -6.61 3.61 7.30
N THR A 31 -6.85 4.81 7.83
CA THR A 31 -6.16 6.05 7.41
C THR A 31 -4.64 5.96 7.60
N GLU A 32 -4.20 5.51 8.76
CA GLU A 32 -2.77 5.47 9.10
C GLU A 32 -2.05 4.41 8.26
N LYS A 33 -2.69 3.25 8.05
CA LYS A 33 -2.19 2.22 7.14
C LYS A 33 -2.05 2.75 5.72
N ALA A 34 -3.06 3.44 5.20
CA ALA A 34 -3.02 4.04 3.87
C ALA A 34 -1.89 5.09 3.74
N VAL A 35 -1.69 5.92 4.77
CA VAL A 35 -0.60 6.91 4.81
C VAL A 35 0.76 6.22 4.86
N LEU A 36 0.97 5.22 5.72
CA LEU A 36 2.24 4.48 5.79
C LEU A 36 2.61 3.83 4.45
N LEU A 37 1.65 3.15 3.82
CA LEU A 37 1.85 2.55 2.50
C LEU A 37 2.17 3.61 1.43
N LYS A 38 1.55 4.79 1.52
CA LYS A 38 1.85 5.92 0.63
C LYS A 38 3.27 6.45 0.84
N THR A 39 3.76 6.49 2.08
CA THR A 39 5.12 6.94 2.43
C THR A 39 6.20 6.05 1.85
N VAL A 40 5.96 4.74 1.78
CA VAL A 40 6.91 3.79 1.17
C VAL A 40 6.80 3.74 -0.36
N GLY A 41 5.99 4.63 -0.97
CA GLY A 41 5.95 4.84 -2.42
C GLY A 41 4.89 4.06 -3.17
N LEU A 42 3.96 3.36 -2.50
CA LEU A 42 2.88 2.66 -3.21
C LEU A 42 1.88 3.66 -3.83
N ASP A 43 1.36 3.30 -5.00
CA ASP A 43 0.29 4.05 -5.64
C ASP A 43 -1.08 3.75 -5.02
N ASN A 44 -2.07 4.60 -5.30
CA ASN A 44 -3.40 4.47 -4.68
C ASN A 44 -4.15 3.20 -5.11
N LYS A 45 -3.83 2.63 -6.27
CA LYS A 45 -4.46 1.40 -6.78
C LYS A 45 -3.92 0.20 -6.00
N THR A 46 -2.59 0.09 -5.86
CA THR A 46 -1.98 -0.99 -5.07
C THR A 46 -2.39 -0.92 -3.60
N ILE A 47 -2.45 0.29 -3.01
CA ILE A 47 -2.93 0.47 -1.63
C ILE A 47 -4.40 0.02 -1.49
N ALA A 48 -5.24 0.33 -2.48
CA ALA A 48 -6.65 -0.05 -2.45
C ALA A 48 -6.83 -1.58 -2.51
N GLU A 49 -6.06 -2.26 -3.36
CA GLU A 49 -6.04 -3.72 -3.45
C GLU A 49 -5.57 -4.37 -2.14
N VAL A 50 -4.51 -3.84 -1.55
CA VAL A 50 -3.93 -4.30 -0.28
C VAL A 50 -4.90 -4.13 0.90
N LEU A 51 -5.55 -2.97 1.00
CA LEU A 51 -6.47 -2.64 2.09
C LEU A 51 -7.91 -3.07 1.79
N ASN A 52 -8.13 -3.80 0.71
CA ASN A 52 -9.44 -4.28 0.24
C ASN A 52 -10.49 -3.15 0.21
N THR A 53 -10.19 -2.07 -0.49
CA THR A 53 -11.03 -0.89 -0.60
C THR A 53 -10.96 -0.29 -2.01
N SER A 54 -11.53 0.91 -2.21
CA SER A 54 -11.53 1.59 -3.51
C SER A 54 -10.37 2.60 -3.62
N PRO A 55 -9.83 2.85 -4.84
CA PRO A 55 -8.87 3.92 -5.06
C PRO A 55 -9.40 5.32 -4.65
N ALA A 56 -10.72 5.53 -4.78
CA ALA A 56 -11.38 6.76 -4.33
C ALA A 56 -11.30 6.91 -2.80
N THR A 57 -11.54 5.83 -2.05
CA THR A 57 -11.37 5.81 -0.59
C THR A 57 -9.92 6.13 -0.22
N ILE A 58 -8.93 5.51 -0.86
CA ILE A 58 -7.52 5.80 -0.59
C ILE A 58 -7.18 7.26 -0.87
N ARG A 59 -7.71 7.83 -1.96
CA ARG A 59 -7.52 9.25 -2.28
C ARG A 59 -8.00 10.13 -1.13
N THR A 60 -9.19 9.86 -0.60
CA THR A 60 -9.76 10.58 0.55
C THR A 60 -8.93 10.38 1.83
N LEU A 61 -8.50 9.15 2.12
CA LEU A 61 -7.69 8.86 3.31
C LEU A 61 -6.33 9.57 3.26
N THR A 62 -5.80 9.80 2.05
CA THR A 62 -4.48 10.39 1.80
C THR A 62 -4.50 11.87 1.38
N THR A 63 -5.65 12.57 1.38
CA THR A 63 -5.77 13.96 0.90
C THR A 63 -4.79 14.95 1.54
N ASN A 64 -4.42 14.75 2.81
CA ASN A 64 -3.41 15.56 3.53
C ASN A 64 -2.17 14.73 3.90
N PHE A 65 -1.73 13.88 2.97
CA PHE A 65 -0.70 12.89 3.21
C PHE A 65 0.56 13.45 3.87
N ARG A 66 1.08 14.60 3.41
CA ARG A 66 2.34 15.18 3.95
C ARG A 66 2.24 15.51 5.44
N GLU A 67 1.12 16.10 5.87
CA GLU A 67 0.91 16.43 7.28
C GLU A 67 0.66 15.19 8.14
N LYS A 68 -0.10 14.22 7.60
CA LYS A 68 -0.38 12.96 8.29
C LYS A 68 0.87 12.10 8.43
N ALA A 69 1.74 12.07 7.41
CA ALA A 69 3.00 11.33 7.44
C ALA A 69 3.93 11.86 8.54
N LYS A 70 4.01 13.19 8.71
CA LYS A 70 4.81 13.83 9.77
C LYS A 70 4.35 13.47 11.19
N LYS A 71 3.10 13.07 11.39
CA LYS A 71 2.56 12.64 12.69
C LYS A 71 2.80 11.16 13.00
N LEU A 72 3.21 10.37 12.01
CA LEU A 72 3.37 8.92 12.13
C LEU A 72 4.83 8.47 12.23
N ILE A 73 5.78 9.40 12.06
CA ILE A 73 7.24 9.25 12.12
C ILE A 73 7.73 10.16 13.23
#